data_AF-A0A7X2SV53-F1
#
_entry.id   AF-A0A7X2SV53-F1
#
_cell.length_a   1.000
_cell.length_b   1.000
_cell.length_c   1.000
_cell.angle_alpha   90.00
_cell.angle_beta   90.00
_cell.angle_gamma   90.00
#
_symmetry.space_group_name_H-M   'P 1'
#
loop_
_entity.id
_entity.type
_entity.pdbx_description
1 polymer ?
#
loop_
_entity_poly.entity_id
_entity_poly.type
_entity_poly.pdbx_seq_one_letter_code
_entity_poly.pdbx_strand_id
1 'polypeptide(L)'
;ARSEVTPDDLARMFAPGSGMMDSFFRDNLASKVDTTNAAWRFTPGIDGKTLPGGEALLRPFQQAQSIRDAFFANGATTPGFRVTLRTVKMDNDILNLTLDVDGQILRYSHGPQAVQMVSWPGPGGTSQVRMQLGLTNGTTSTLVTSGPWALNRFFDRARLTAAGGLTREASFSVDGHMVTLSFTPGSIRNPFQLPGFSCP
;
A
#
# COMPACT_ATOMS: atom_id res chain seq x y z
N ALA A 1 -20.98 5.27 -6.67
CA ALA A 1 -19.79 4.41 -6.42
C ALA A 1 -18.54 5.22 -6.74
N ARG A 2 -17.53 5.23 -5.86
CA ARG A 2 -16.24 5.88 -6.15
C ARG A 2 -15.51 4.99 -7.14
N SER A 3 -15.22 5.48 -8.35
CA SER A 3 -14.45 4.72 -9.33
C SER A 3 -13.04 4.51 -8.79
N GLU A 4 -12.55 3.28 -8.80
CA GLU A 4 -11.17 2.96 -8.42
C GLU A 4 -10.28 3.03 -9.66
N VAL A 5 -9.01 3.38 -9.45
CA VAL A 5 -8.00 3.29 -10.52
C VAL A 5 -7.75 1.82 -10.85
N THR A 6 -7.62 1.46 -12.12
CA THR A 6 -7.20 0.10 -12.49
C THR A 6 -5.69 -0.06 -12.29
N PRO A 7 -5.16 -1.28 -12.09
CA PRO A 7 -3.72 -1.52 -12.11
C PRO A 7 -3.04 -1.02 -13.38
N ASP A 8 -3.70 -1.16 -14.53
CA ASP A 8 -3.20 -0.72 -15.82
C ASP A 8 -3.15 0.80 -15.95
N ASP A 9 -4.17 1.51 -15.47
CA ASP A 9 -4.15 2.98 -15.45
C ASP A 9 -3.13 3.52 -14.45
N LEU A 10 -2.95 2.83 -13.30
CA LEU A 10 -1.88 3.16 -12.36
C LEU A 10 -0.51 2.98 -13.02
N ALA A 11 -0.29 1.89 -13.75
CA ALA A 11 0.95 1.65 -14.49
C ALA A 11 1.15 2.68 -15.61
N ARG A 12 0.11 2.96 -16.40
CA ARG A 12 0.18 3.98 -17.47
C ARG A 12 0.59 5.34 -16.94
N MET A 13 0.14 5.70 -15.73
CA MET A 13 0.45 6.99 -15.14
C MET A 13 1.82 7.02 -14.46
N PHE A 14 2.14 5.99 -13.67
CA PHE A 14 3.23 6.03 -12.69
C PHE A 14 4.37 5.02 -12.91
N ALA A 15 4.24 4.04 -13.81
CA ALA A 15 5.26 3.01 -13.96
C ALA A 15 6.65 3.62 -14.28
N PRO A 16 7.74 3.05 -13.74
CA PRO A 16 9.08 3.52 -14.05
C PRO A 16 9.40 3.32 -15.53
N GLY A 17 10.04 4.30 -16.17
CA GLY A 17 10.51 4.23 -17.56
C GLY A 17 9.45 4.47 -18.62
N SER A 18 8.21 4.02 -18.41
CA SER A 18 7.11 4.09 -19.39
C SER A 18 5.90 4.92 -18.95
N GLY A 19 5.74 5.18 -17.65
CA GLY A 19 4.61 5.94 -17.13
C GLY A 19 4.66 7.40 -17.57
N MET A 20 3.49 8.02 -17.78
CA MET A 20 3.38 9.41 -18.27
C MET A 20 4.18 10.40 -17.43
N MET A 21 4.12 10.31 -16.11
CA MET A 21 4.81 11.23 -15.21
C MET A 21 6.33 11.06 -15.26
N ASP A 22 6.80 9.83 -15.33
CA ASP A 22 8.23 9.50 -15.38
C ASP A 22 8.84 9.92 -16.73
N SER A 23 8.17 9.57 -17.83
CA SER A 23 8.57 9.94 -19.19
C SER A 23 8.64 11.46 -19.35
N PHE A 24 7.58 12.17 -18.96
CA PHE A 24 7.58 13.64 -19.06
C PHE A 24 8.71 14.26 -18.25
N PHE A 25 8.92 13.81 -17.00
CA PHE A 25 9.96 14.35 -16.14
C PHE A 25 11.35 14.12 -16.75
N ARG A 26 11.65 12.89 -17.20
CA ARG A 26 12.92 12.56 -17.83
C ARG A 26 13.18 13.38 -19.09
N ASP A 27 12.18 13.52 -19.94
CA ASP A 27 12.35 14.14 -21.26
C ASP A 27 12.43 15.67 -21.17
N ASN A 28 11.78 16.30 -20.17
CA ASN A 28 11.63 17.76 -20.13
C ASN A 28 12.31 18.45 -18.94
N LEU A 29 12.47 17.74 -17.81
CA LEU A 29 12.80 18.34 -16.52
C LEU A 29 14.08 17.78 -15.87
N ALA A 30 14.48 16.54 -16.14
CA ALA A 30 15.55 15.88 -15.41
C ALA A 30 16.90 16.61 -15.46
N SER A 31 17.22 17.30 -16.56
CA SER A 31 18.45 18.11 -16.68
C SER A 31 18.37 19.49 -16.02
N LYS A 32 17.18 19.89 -15.56
CA LYS A 32 16.88 21.23 -15.04
C LYS A 32 16.48 21.21 -13.58
N VAL A 33 16.41 20.04 -12.95
CA VAL A 33 15.89 19.87 -11.60
C VAL A 33 16.91 19.13 -10.74
N ASP A 34 17.22 19.71 -9.58
CA ASP A 34 17.98 19.08 -8.52
C ASP A 34 17.05 18.20 -7.68
N THR A 35 17.17 16.88 -7.85
CA THR A 35 16.40 15.86 -7.11
C THR A 35 17.21 15.19 -6.00
N THR A 36 18.37 15.74 -5.64
CA THR A 36 19.28 15.12 -4.64
C THR A 36 18.69 15.15 -3.23
N ASN A 37 17.78 16.08 -2.97
CA ASN A 37 17.10 16.25 -1.69
C ASN A 37 15.60 15.96 -1.82
N ALA A 38 14.92 15.74 -0.70
CA ALA A 38 13.46 15.54 -0.68
C ALA A 38 12.69 16.75 -1.23
N ALA A 39 13.22 17.97 -1.05
CA ALA A 39 12.68 19.19 -1.64
C ALA A 39 13.31 19.42 -3.02
N TRP A 40 12.61 19.05 -4.09
CA TRP A 40 13.10 19.29 -5.45
C TRP A 40 12.99 20.76 -5.81
N ARG A 41 14.01 21.24 -6.53
CA ARG A 41 14.08 22.62 -7.02
C ARG A 41 14.67 22.63 -8.42
N PHE A 42 14.29 23.63 -9.21
CA PHE A 42 15.00 23.88 -10.45
C PHE A 42 16.44 24.28 -10.17
N THR A 43 17.37 23.79 -10.98
CA THR A 43 18.76 24.21 -10.96
C THR A 43 18.83 25.72 -11.20
N PRO A 44 19.70 26.46 -10.48
CA PRO A 44 19.85 27.89 -10.70
C PRO A 44 20.20 28.24 -12.15
N GLY A 45 19.65 29.34 -12.65
CA GLY A 45 20.05 29.93 -13.93
C GLY A 45 21.43 30.57 -13.86
N ILE A 46 21.85 31.19 -14.98
CA ILE A 46 23.14 31.92 -15.08
C ILE A 46 23.21 33.08 -14.06
N ASP A 47 22.06 33.63 -13.67
CA ASP A 47 21.92 34.67 -12.66
C ASP A 47 21.96 34.14 -11.21
N GLY A 48 22.18 32.84 -11.02
CA GLY A 48 22.23 32.18 -9.72
C GLY A 48 20.87 32.03 -9.03
N LYS A 49 19.76 32.40 -9.70
CA LYS A 49 18.41 32.30 -9.13
C LYS A 49 17.69 31.06 -9.62
N THR A 50 16.86 30.51 -8.76
CA THR A 50 15.92 29.43 -9.11
C THR A 50 14.62 30.03 -9.63
N LEU A 51 13.84 29.24 -10.37
CA LEU A 51 12.52 29.65 -10.87
C LEU A 51 11.57 29.95 -9.70
N PRO A 52 11.08 31.19 -9.53
CA PRO A 52 10.10 31.51 -8.48
C PRO A 52 8.83 30.68 -8.63
N GLY A 53 8.37 30.05 -7.55
CA GLY A 53 7.21 29.15 -7.58
C GLY A 53 7.46 27.78 -8.23
N GLY A 54 8.68 27.50 -8.67
CA GLY A 54 9.03 26.25 -9.34
C GLY A 54 8.79 24.99 -8.49
N GLU A 55 8.87 25.07 -7.17
CA GLU A 55 8.59 23.95 -6.27
C GLU A 55 7.14 23.43 -6.39
N ALA A 56 6.18 24.33 -6.59
CA ALA A 56 4.79 23.95 -6.79
C ALA A 56 4.59 23.17 -8.10
N LEU A 57 5.34 23.53 -9.15
CA LEU A 57 5.34 22.82 -10.44
C LEU A 57 5.99 21.43 -10.33
N LEU A 58 6.95 21.24 -9.41
CA LEU A 58 7.64 19.97 -9.20
C LEU A 58 6.89 19.01 -8.26
N ARG A 59 5.96 19.52 -7.45
CA ARG A 59 5.23 18.73 -6.44
C ARG A 59 4.48 17.52 -7.03
N PRO A 60 3.74 17.62 -8.15
CA PRO A 60 3.08 16.45 -8.73
C PRO A 60 4.05 15.35 -9.15
N PHE A 61 5.26 15.71 -9.60
CA PHE A 61 6.30 14.75 -9.98
C PHE A 61 6.91 14.05 -8.76
N GLN A 62 7.11 14.75 -7.65
CA GLN A 62 7.51 14.13 -6.37
C GLN A 62 6.44 13.17 -5.83
N GLN A 63 5.17 13.56 -5.94
CA GLN A 63 4.04 12.70 -5.55
C GLN A 63 3.95 11.46 -6.45
N ALA A 64 4.06 11.65 -7.77
CA ALA A 64 4.09 10.57 -8.74
C ALA A 64 5.27 9.61 -8.49
N GLN A 65 6.45 10.15 -8.18
CA GLN A 65 7.60 9.35 -7.78
C GLN A 65 7.28 8.52 -6.54
N SER A 66 6.69 9.12 -5.50
CA SER A 66 6.33 8.41 -4.26
C SER A 66 5.33 7.27 -4.50
N ILE A 67 4.33 7.48 -5.36
CA ILE A 67 3.36 6.44 -5.76
C ILE A 67 4.06 5.33 -6.54
N ARG A 68 4.88 5.69 -7.55
CA ARG A 68 5.68 4.73 -8.32
C ARG A 68 6.51 3.86 -7.39
N ASP A 69 7.22 4.50 -6.49
CA ASP A 69 8.12 3.88 -5.54
C ASP A 69 7.41 2.93 -4.55
N ALA A 70 6.12 3.16 -4.24
CA ALA A 70 5.32 2.30 -3.38
C ALA A 70 4.76 1.04 -4.08
N PHE A 71 4.53 1.09 -5.40
CA PHE A 71 3.88 0.01 -6.15
C PHE A 71 4.79 -0.68 -7.18
N PHE A 72 5.92 -0.09 -7.56
CA PHE A 72 6.77 -0.59 -8.66
C PHE A 72 8.18 -0.86 -8.15
N ALA A 73 8.29 -1.73 -7.15
CA ALA A 73 9.58 -2.09 -6.57
C ALA A 73 10.50 -2.79 -7.59
N ASN A 74 11.81 -2.56 -7.49
CA ASN A 74 12.84 -3.22 -8.30
C ASN A 74 12.67 -3.05 -9.83
N GLY A 75 12.11 -1.92 -10.28
CA GLY A 75 11.91 -1.65 -11.70
C GLY A 75 10.76 -2.43 -12.34
N ALA A 76 9.86 -3.00 -11.53
CA ALA A 76 8.65 -3.63 -12.02
C ALA A 76 7.82 -2.63 -12.85
N THR A 77 7.17 -3.12 -13.90
CA THR A 77 6.26 -2.33 -14.75
C THR A 77 4.80 -2.60 -14.43
N THR A 78 4.53 -3.60 -13.59
CA THR A 78 3.21 -3.92 -13.04
C THR A 78 3.18 -3.59 -11.55
N PRO A 79 2.06 -3.04 -11.04
CA PRO A 79 1.99 -2.65 -9.64
C PRO A 79 1.89 -3.89 -8.74
N GLY A 80 2.72 -3.91 -7.70
CA GLY A 80 2.69 -4.93 -6.66
C GLY A 80 3.56 -4.59 -5.47
N PHE A 81 3.26 -5.18 -4.33
CA PHE A 81 3.98 -4.93 -3.08
C PHE A 81 3.94 -6.15 -2.15
N ARG A 82 4.75 -6.10 -1.09
CA ARG A 82 4.79 -7.15 -0.06
C ARG A 82 4.50 -6.59 1.32
N VAL A 83 3.87 -7.40 2.15
CA VAL A 83 3.49 -7.05 3.52
C VAL A 83 3.73 -8.24 4.43
N THR A 84 4.36 -8.01 5.57
CA THR A 84 4.46 -8.99 6.65
C THR A 84 3.27 -8.82 7.58
N LEU A 85 2.52 -9.89 7.80
CA LEU A 85 1.34 -9.96 8.64
C LEU A 85 1.59 -10.82 9.86
N ARG A 86 1.04 -10.42 11.00
CA ARG A 86 1.08 -11.21 12.24
C ARG A 86 -0.18 -10.99 13.06
N THR A 87 -0.72 -12.07 13.64
CA THR A 87 -1.81 -11.97 14.60
C THR A 87 -1.28 -11.48 15.95
N VAL A 88 -1.79 -10.34 16.43
CA VAL A 88 -1.39 -9.76 17.72
C VAL A 88 -2.29 -10.28 18.82
N LYS A 89 -3.61 -10.17 18.62
CA LYS A 89 -4.64 -10.64 19.55
C LYS A 89 -5.98 -10.84 18.84
N MET A 90 -6.85 -11.63 19.44
CA MET A 90 -8.24 -11.80 19.06
C MET A 90 -9.07 -12.03 20.33
N ASP A 91 -10.37 -11.74 20.29
CA ASP A 91 -11.26 -11.99 21.41
C ASP A 91 -11.30 -13.49 21.79
N ASN A 92 -11.59 -13.77 23.06
CA ASN A 92 -11.51 -15.13 23.63
C ASN A 92 -12.57 -16.08 23.09
N ASP A 93 -13.65 -15.56 22.51
CA ASP A 93 -14.70 -16.35 21.88
C ASP A 93 -14.35 -16.77 20.43
N ILE A 94 -13.23 -16.28 19.89
CA ILE A 94 -12.66 -16.73 18.63
C ILE A 94 -11.73 -17.93 18.88
N LEU A 95 -12.07 -19.08 18.31
CA LEU A 95 -11.26 -20.31 18.37
C LEU A 95 -10.10 -20.28 17.37
N ASN A 96 -10.38 -19.81 16.16
CA ASN A 96 -9.39 -19.74 15.10
C ASN A 96 -9.68 -18.58 14.14
N LEU A 97 -8.60 -18.09 13.54
CA LEU A 97 -8.56 -17.06 12.51
C LEU A 97 -7.92 -17.68 11.26
N THR A 98 -8.58 -17.53 10.12
CA THR A 98 -8.00 -17.79 8.80
C THR A 98 -8.04 -16.49 8.00
N LEU A 99 -6.88 -16.01 7.57
CA LEU A 99 -6.74 -14.87 6.68
C LEU A 99 -6.16 -15.36 5.35
N ASP A 100 -6.99 -15.33 4.30
CA ASP A 100 -6.59 -15.61 2.93
C ASP A 100 -6.35 -14.28 2.20
N VAL A 101 -5.11 -14.05 1.77
CA VAL A 101 -4.70 -12.93 0.94
C VAL A 101 -4.38 -13.46 -0.45
N ASP A 102 -5.37 -13.44 -1.34
CA ASP A 102 -5.25 -13.85 -2.73
C ASP A 102 -4.54 -15.20 -2.93
N GLY A 103 -4.95 -16.21 -2.17
CA GLY A 103 -4.39 -17.57 -2.17
C GLY A 103 -3.26 -17.80 -1.16
N GLN A 104 -2.83 -16.77 -0.42
CA GLN A 104 -1.80 -16.87 0.61
C GLN A 104 -2.45 -16.89 2.00
N ILE A 105 -2.46 -18.06 2.65
CA ILE A 105 -3.27 -18.30 3.85
C ILE A 105 -2.44 -18.24 5.13
N LEU A 106 -2.77 -17.30 6.01
CA LEU A 106 -2.34 -17.24 7.41
C LEU A 106 -3.40 -17.87 8.31
N ARG A 107 -3.00 -18.81 9.17
CA ARG A 107 -3.88 -19.45 10.17
C ARG A 107 -3.37 -19.22 11.58
N TYR A 108 -4.28 -18.97 12.51
CA TYR A 108 -3.95 -18.79 13.92
C TYR A 108 -5.03 -19.36 14.83
N SER A 109 -4.65 -20.06 15.89
CA SER A 109 -5.57 -20.71 16.85
C SER A 109 -4.96 -20.76 18.25
N HIS A 110 -4.69 -19.58 18.83
CA HIS A 110 -4.10 -19.41 20.18
C HIS A 110 -2.75 -20.12 20.44
N GLY A 111 -2.02 -20.45 19.37
CA GLY A 111 -0.66 -20.98 19.44
C GLY A 111 0.41 -19.88 19.46
N PRO A 112 1.68 -20.23 19.16
CA PRO A 112 2.71 -19.25 18.86
C PRO A 112 2.23 -18.27 17.77
N GLN A 113 2.64 -17.00 17.87
CA GLN A 113 2.18 -15.99 16.92
C GLN A 113 2.58 -16.34 15.50
N ALA A 114 1.59 -16.49 14.62
CA ALA A 114 1.81 -16.75 13.21
C ALA A 114 2.26 -15.46 12.50
N VAL A 115 3.38 -15.55 11.77
CA VAL A 115 3.92 -14.46 10.94
C VAL A 115 4.00 -14.95 9.51
N GLN A 116 3.52 -14.15 8.57
CA GLN A 116 3.57 -14.49 7.15
C GLN A 116 3.82 -13.24 6.30
N MET A 117 4.80 -13.33 5.41
CA MET A 117 4.97 -12.36 4.34
C MET A 117 4.08 -12.74 3.16
N VAL A 118 3.24 -11.82 2.73
CA VAL A 118 2.34 -11.96 1.57
C VAL A 118 2.71 -10.96 0.48
N SER A 119 2.44 -11.32 -0.76
CA SER A 119 2.52 -10.42 -1.91
C SER A 119 1.12 -9.99 -2.32
N TRP A 120 1.01 -8.79 -2.87
CA TRP A 120 -0.20 -8.33 -3.54
C TRP A 120 0.15 -7.80 -4.93
N PRO A 121 -0.53 -8.26 -6.00
CA PRO A 121 -1.43 -9.42 -6.03
C PRO A 121 -0.73 -10.72 -5.59
N GLY A 122 -1.53 -11.68 -5.12
CA GLY A 122 -1.06 -13.01 -4.73
C GLY A 122 -1.11 -13.99 -5.90
N PRO A 123 -0.65 -15.23 -5.71
CA PRO A 123 -0.64 -16.25 -6.75
C PRO A 123 -2.03 -16.85 -7.05
N GLY A 124 -3.03 -16.59 -6.21
CA GLY A 124 -4.36 -17.19 -6.32
C GLY A 124 -5.24 -16.59 -7.42
N GLY A 125 -4.95 -15.36 -7.89
CA GLY A 125 -5.71 -14.71 -8.97
C GLY A 125 -7.17 -14.40 -8.63
N THR A 126 -7.54 -14.48 -7.35
CA THR A 126 -8.90 -14.19 -6.85
C THR A 126 -9.17 -12.70 -6.77
N SER A 127 -8.11 -11.88 -6.59
CA SER A 127 -8.24 -10.47 -6.24
C SER A 127 -9.12 -10.26 -4.99
N GLN A 128 -9.06 -11.18 -4.02
CA GLN A 128 -9.82 -11.11 -2.77
C GLN A 128 -8.90 -11.17 -1.55
N VAL A 129 -9.36 -10.54 -0.47
CA VAL A 129 -8.85 -10.79 0.88
C VAL A 129 -10.03 -11.22 1.75
N ARG A 130 -9.87 -12.34 2.45
CA ARG A 130 -10.91 -12.93 3.31
C ARG A 130 -10.34 -13.22 4.69
N MET A 131 -10.90 -12.56 5.70
CA MET A 131 -10.72 -12.92 7.11
C MET A 131 -11.94 -13.73 7.55
N GLN A 132 -11.72 -14.96 8.02
CA GLN A 132 -12.75 -15.82 8.59
C GLN A 132 -12.38 -16.18 10.04
N LEU A 133 -13.36 -16.04 10.92
CA LEU A 133 -13.26 -16.36 12.35
C LEU A 133 -14.13 -17.58 12.63
N GLY A 134 -13.56 -18.61 13.23
CA GLY A 134 -14.31 -19.71 13.84
C GLY A 134 -14.57 -19.42 15.30
N LEU A 135 -15.83 -19.46 15.73
CA LEU A 135 -16.26 -19.04 17.07
C LEU A 135 -16.55 -20.24 17.98
N THR A 136 -16.50 -20.00 19.30
CA THR A 136 -16.76 -21.03 20.34
C THR A 136 -18.16 -21.63 20.29
N ASN A 137 -19.14 -20.87 19.77
CA ASN A 137 -20.52 -21.33 19.57
C ASN A 137 -20.71 -22.18 18.29
N GLY A 138 -19.63 -22.47 17.55
CA GLY A 138 -19.65 -23.25 16.32
C GLY A 138 -20.02 -22.45 15.05
N THR A 139 -20.31 -21.15 15.16
CA THR A 139 -20.59 -20.28 14.02
C THR A 139 -19.32 -19.65 13.45
N THR A 140 -19.44 -18.97 12.31
CA THR A 140 -18.34 -18.29 11.64
C THR A 140 -18.70 -16.85 11.29
N SER A 141 -17.77 -15.93 11.50
CA SER A 141 -17.87 -14.53 11.06
C SER A 141 -16.83 -14.23 10.00
N THR A 142 -17.21 -13.45 8.99
CA THR A 142 -16.34 -13.25 7.81
C THR A 142 -16.29 -11.78 7.37
N LEU A 143 -15.09 -11.29 7.10
CA LEU A 143 -14.83 -10.03 6.43
C LEU A 143 -14.18 -10.32 5.06
N VAL A 144 -14.81 -9.83 3.99
CA VAL A 144 -14.28 -9.97 2.62
C VAL A 144 -14.13 -8.61 1.97
N THR A 145 -13.00 -8.41 1.29
CA THR A 145 -12.80 -7.35 0.30
C THR A 145 -12.41 -7.97 -1.04
N SER A 146 -12.78 -7.33 -2.15
CA SER A 146 -12.59 -7.89 -3.50
C SER A 146 -12.31 -6.81 -4.51
N GLY A 147 -11.50 -7.10 -5.53
CA GLY A 147 -11.05 -6.19 -6.59
C GLY A 147 -9.53 -5.92 -6.53
N PRO A 148 -8.99 -5.09 -7.45
CA PRO A 148 -7.55 -4.92 -7.65
C PRO A 148 -6.80 -4.37 -6.42
N TRP A 149 -7.50 -3.65 -5.54
CA TRP A 149 -6.95 -3.09 -4.29
C TRP A 149 -7.57 -3.71 -3.03
N ALA A 150 -7.96 -4.99 -3.07
CA ALA A 150 -8.68 -5.61 -1.96
C ALA A 150 -7.87 -5.62 -0.66
N LEU A 151 -6.54 -5.79 -0.71
CA LEU A 151 -5.70 -5.73 0.48
C LEU A 151 -5.62 -4.32 1.08
N ASN A 152 -5.54 -3.27 0.26
CA ASN A 152 -5.63 -1.89 0.75
C ASN A 152 -6.99 -1.65 1.42
N ARG A 153 -8.08 -2.00 0.72
CA ARG A 153 -9.44 -1.90 1.26
C ARG A 153 -9.63 -2.70 2.54
N PHE A 154 -8.97 -3.83 2.66
CA PHE A 154 -9.03 -4.64 3.87
C PHE A 154 -8.51 -3.85 5.06
N PHE A 155 -7.32 -3.24 4.95
CA PHE A 155 -6.80 -2.38 6.01
C PHE A 155 -7.60 -1.09 6.22
N ASP A 156 -8.26 -0.56 5.20
CA ASP A 156 -9.20 0.57 5.34
C ASP A 156 -10.42 0.23 6.22
N ARG A 157 -10.75 -1.07 6.40
CA ARG A 157 -11.81 -1.53 7.32
C ARG A 157 -11.35 -1.59 8.78
N ALA A 158 -10.07 -1.41 9.05
CA ALA A 158 -9.51 -1.48 10.39
C ALA A 158 -9.30 -0.09 10.99
N ARG A 159 -9.32 -0.02 12.32
CA ARG A 159 -8.73 1.11 13.05
C ARG A 159 -7.22 0.91 13.10
N LEU A 160 -6.48 1.84 12.50
CA LEU A 160 -5.02 1.77 12.41
C LEU A 160 -4.33 2.56 13.54
N THR A 161 -3.31 1.98 14.14
CA THR A 161 -2.43 2.63 15.12
C THR A 161 -0.96 2.37 14.79
N ALA A 162 -0.07 3.27 15.22
CA ALA A 162 1.37 3.08 15.05
C ALA A 162 1.90 2.08 16.09
N ALA A 163 2.76 1.16 15.66
CA ALA A 163 3.37 0.13 16.51
C ALA A 163 4.91 0.12 16.43
N GLY A 164 5.49 1.28 16.10
CA GLY A 164 6.95 1.49 15.96
C GLY A 164 7.46 1.25 14.54
N GLY A 165 8.42 2.08 14.10
CA GLY A 165 8.98 2.03 12.76
C GLY A 165 7.91 2.06 11.66
N LEU A 166 8.00 1.10 10.73
CA LEU A 166 7.02 0.92 9.65
C LEU A 166 5.80 0.08 10.04
N THR A 167 5.84 -0.56 11.21
CA THR A 167 4.77 -1.45 11.66
C THR A 167 3.56 -0.64 12.10
N ARG A 168 2.39 -1.17 11.77
CA ARG A 168 1.09 -0.66 12.20
C ARG A 168 0.30 -1.80 12.81
N GLU A 169 -0.56 -1.48 13.76
CA GLU A 169 -1.61 -2.38 14.23
C GLU A 169 -2.93 -2.00 13.55
N ALA A 170 -3.65 -3.02 13.11
CA ALA A 170 -4.95 -2.94 12.46
C ALA A 170 -5.95 -3.72 13.31
N SER A 171 -6.83 -2.99 14.00
CA SER A 171 -7.93 -3.57 14.77
C SER A 171 -9.20 -3.64 13.93
N PHE A 172 -9.68 -4.85 13.68
CA PHE A 172 -10.89 -5.18 12.93
C PHE A 172 -12.02 -5.52 13.91
N SER A 173 -13.24 -5.11 13.56
CA SER A 173 -14.48 -5.64 14.15
C SER A 173 -15.20 -6.43 13.06
N VAL A 174 -15.40 -7.73 13.27
CA VAL A 174 -16.08 -8.63 12.34
C VAL A 174 -17.30 -9.20 13.08
N ASP A 175 -18.48 -8.74 12.72
CA ASP A 175 -19.75 -9.09 13.38
C ASP A 175 -19.73 -8.91 14.91
N GLY A 176 -19.00 -7.92 15.40
CA GLY A 176 -18.84 -7.63 16.84
C GLY A 176 -17.62 -8.26 17.49
N HIS A 177 -16.93 -9.18 16.81
CA HIS A 177 -15.72 -9.83 17.33
C HIS A 177 -14.46 -9.06 16.91
N MET A 178 -13.55 -8.84 17.85
CA MET A 178 -12.34 -8.05 17.63
C MET A 178 -11.13 -8.91 17.29
N VAL A 179 -10.40 -8.50 16.25
CA VAL A 179 -9.09 -9.06 15.87
C VAL A 179 -8.11 -7.92 15.67
N THR A 180 -6.91 -8.02 16.22
CA THR A 180 -5.82 -7.10 15.93
C THR A 180 -4.70 -7.84 15.21
N LEU A 181 -4.37 -7.35 14.03
CA LEU A 181 -3.20 -7.77 13.26
C LEU A 181 -2.14 -6.68 13.32
N SER A 182 -0.88 -7.06 13.38
CA SER A 182 0.21 -6.15 13.01
C SER A 182 0.57 -6.38 11.55
N PHE A 183 0.79 -5.30 10.80
CA PHE A 183 1.32 -5.36 9.45
C PHE A 183 2.53 -4.45 9.29
N THR A 184 3.53 -4.94 8.56
CA THR A 184 4.75 -4.21 8.23
C THR A 184 4.92 -4.21 6.71
N PRO A 185 4.83 -3.04 6.05
CA PRO A 185 5.15 -2.92 4.63
C PRO A 185 6.60 -3.32 4.35
N GLY A 186 6.85 -3.94 3.20
CA GLY A 186 8.21 -4.33 2.80
C GLY A 186 9.18 -3.18 2.53
N SER A 187 8.71 -1.93 2.55
CA SER A 187 9.51 -0.73 2.34
C SER A 187 8.95 0.48 3.10
N ILE A 188 9.80 1.49 3.33
CA ILE A 188 9.36 2.83 3.78
C ILE A 188 8.37 3.46 2.77
N ARG A 189 8.46 3.03 1.51
CA ARG A 189 7.56 3.37 0.42
C ARG A 189 6.29 2.55 0.57
N ASN A 190 5.32 3.11 1.28
CA ASN A 190 4.22 2.36 1.87
C ASN A 190 2.94 2.47 1.01
N PRO A 191 2.43 1.37 0.42
CA PRO A 191 1.22 1.39 -0.39
C PRO A 191 -0.06 1.66 0.42
N PHE A 192 0.00 1.67 1.75
CA PHE A 192 -1.10 2.00 2.66
C PHE A 192 -1.07 3.46 3.15
N GLN A 193 -0.03 4.23 2.79
CA GLN A 193 0.11 5.64 3.16
C GLN A 193 0.66 6.41 1.95
N LEU A 194 -0.23 6.74 1.01
CA LEU A 194 0.12 7.45 -0.21
C LEU A 194 -0.09 8.97 -0.06
N PRO A 195 0.73 9.80 -0.70
CA PRO A 195 0.40 11.21 -0.86
C PRO A 195 -0.83 11.36 -1.77
N GLY A 196 -1.62 12.41 -1.52
CA GLY A 196 -2.61 12.83 -2.51
C GLY A 196 -1.92 13.24 -3.81
N PHE A 197 -2.48 12.84 -4.95
CA PHE A 197 -1.98 13.19 -6.27
C PHE A 197 -3.02 13.99 -7.04
N SER A 198 -2.57 14.98 -7.78
CA SER A 198 -3.37 15.70 -8.77
C SER A 198 -2.47 16.03 -9.95
N CYS A 199 -3.00 15.93 -11.17
CA CYS A 199 -2.26 16.33 -12.36
C CYS A 199 -1.84 17.81 -12.22
N PRO A 200 -0.63 18.18 -12.72
CA PRO A 200 -0.17 19.56 -12.76
C PRO A 200 -1.15 20.53 -13.41
#